data_AF-A0A3N7FIN8-F1
#
_entry.id   AF-A0A3N7FIN8-F1
#
_cell.length_a   1.000
_cell.length_b   1.000
_cell.length_c   1.000
_cell.angle_alpha   90.00
_cell.angle_beta   90.00
_cell.angle_gamma   90.00
#
_symmetry.space_group_name_H-M   'P 1'
#
loop_
_entity.id
_entity.type
_entity.pdbx_description
1 polymer ?
#
loop_
_entity_poly.entity_id
_entity_poly.type
_entity_poly.pdbx_seq_one_letter_code
_entity_poly.pdbx_strand_id
1 'polypeptide(L)'
;MANAPKPTTVKKESSSSASNVFATFVIPICIVIGFCVWRFVFGEGTNFIDGDREKLPLPGNYLGTAYKGGPIVAILVGLLLVVIVFSIERLIVIGKASGKTSLDNFIRKVQGLLSAGNIEAAKAECDKQQGSVANVIKSGLKKYSEVEADTNMDVEQSIVAIQKDVEEATALEMPMLEQNLTVIATLVSIGTLVGLLGTVTGMIRAFAGLANSGAPDQSALAVGISEALINTATGILVSTVAIIMYNVLTSKIDKLTYAIDEAGFSIVQTYASSHK
;
A
#
# COMPACT_ATOMS: atom_id res chain seq x y z
N MET A 1 15.78 9.12 -48.96
CA MET A 1 14.87 9.26 -47.79
C MET A 1 15.10 8.04 -46.92
N ALA A 2 15.79 8.21 -45.79
CA ALA A 2 16.14 7.13 -44.88
C ALA A 2 14.89 6.69 -44.09
N ASN A 3 14.56 5.40 -44.14
CA ASN A 3 13.50 4.81 -43.31
C ASN A 3 13.95 4.84 -41.85
N ALA A 4 13.25 5.63 -41.03
CA ALA A 4 13.41 5.60 -39.58
C ALA A 4 12.97 4.22 -39.02
N PRO A 5 13.66 3.67 -38.01
CA PRO A 5 13.24 2.44 -37.36
C PRO A 5 11.90 2.66 -36.64
N LYS A 6 10.94 1.75 -36.85
CA LYS A 6 9.66 1.77 -36.10
C LYS A 6 9.95 1.50 -34.62
N PRO A 7 9.31 2.23 -33.69
CA PRO A 7 9.50 1.99 -32.27
C PRO A 7 8.97 0.60 -31.91
N THR A 8 9.84 -0.22 -31.34
CA THR A 8 9.51 -1.52 -30.77
C THR A 8 8.53 -1.27 -29.62
N THR A 9 7.27 -1.64 -29.80
CA THR A 9 6.27 -1.59 -28.74
C THR A 9 6.62 -2.65 -27.72
N VAL A 10 7.14 -2.21 -26.57
CA VAL A 10 7.38 -3.08 -25.41
C VAL A 10 6.03 -3.67 -25.01
N LYS A 11 5.90 -4.99 -25.15
CA LYS A 11 4.73 -5.75 -24.72
C LYS A 11 4.64 -5.60 -23.20
N LYS A 12 3.64 -4.87 -22.72
CA LYS A 12 3.31 -4.72 -21.30
C LYS A 12 2.82 -6.08 -20.80
N GLU A 13 3.72 -6.92 -20.31
CA GLU A 13 3.37 -8.24 -19.78
C GLU A 13 2.56 -8.10 -18.49
N SER A 14 1.26 -8.43 -18.60
CA SER A 14 0.31 -9.06 -17.67
C SER A 14 0.25 -8.76 -16.15
N SER A 15 1.23 -8.13 -15.50
CA SER A 15 1.18 -7.88 -14.05
C SER A 15 0.12 -6.82 -13.66
N SER A 16 -0.25 -5.93 -14.60
CA SER A 16 -1.30 -4.93 -14.36
C SER A 16 -2.72 -5.50 -14.45
N SER A 17 -2.92 -6.72 -14.97
CA SER A 17 -4.26 -7.28 -15.12
C SER A 17 -4.75 -7.90 -13.80
N ALA A 18 -3.89 -8.62 -13.09
CA ALA A 18 -4.26 -9.32 -11.86
C ALA A 18 -4.55 -8.36 -10.68
N SER A 19 -3.74 -7.32 -10.45
CA SER A 19 -4.01 -6.37 -9.34
C SER A 19 -5.19 -5.46 -9.63
N ASN A 20 -5.37 -5.01 -10.89
CA ASN A 20 -6.53 -4.22 -11.26
C ASN A 20 -7.81 -5.04 -11.09
N VAL A 21 -7.77 -6.33 -11.43
CA VAL A 21 -8.88 -7.26 -11.18
C VAL A 21 -9.12 -7.44 -9.68
N PHE A 22 -8.07 -7.66 -8.89
CA PHE A 22 -8.16 -7.79 -7.43
C PHE A 22 -8.83 -6.56 -6.80
N ALA A 23 -8.33 -5.36 -7.09
CA ALA A 23 -8.89 -4.11 -6.55
C ALA A 23 -10.34 -3.89 -6.99
N THR A 24 -10.65 -4.20 -8.25
CA THR A 24 -12.00 -4.06 -8.83
C THR A 24 -13.05 -4.88 -8.07
N PHE A 25 -12.70 -6.08 -7.59
CA PHE A 25 -13.63 -6.94 -6.87
C PHE A 25 -13.58 -6.75 -5.35
N VAL A 26 -12.39 -6.56 -4.78
CA VAL A 26 -12.20 -6.46 -3.32
C VAL A 26 -12.88 -5.23 -2.75
N ILE A 27 -12.80 -4.08 -3.43
CA ILE A 27 -13.39 -2.84 -2.91
C ILE A 27 -14.91 -2.98 -2.76
N PRO A 28 -15.70 -3.36 -3.80
CA PRO A 28 -17.13 -3.59 -3.65
C PRO A 28 -17.48 -4.63 -2.59
N ILE A 29 -16.73 -5.74 -2.52
CA ILE A 29 -16.97 -6.79 -1.52
C ILE A 29 -16.79 -6.24 -0.10
N CYS A 30 -15.72 -5.49 0.17
CA CYS A 30 -15.50 -4.86 1.47
C CYS A 30 -16.61 -3.87 1.84
N ILE A 31 -17.11 -3.09 0.88
CA ILE A 31 -18.25 -2.19 1.12
C ILE A 31 -19.53 -2.97 1.44
N VAL A 32 -19.82 -4.06 0.72
CA VAL A 32 -20.98 -4.93 1.00
C VAL A 32 -20.85 -5.55 2.38
N ILE A 33 -19.67 -6.06 2.74
CA ILE A 33 -19.41 -6.60 4.09
C ILE A 33 -19.60 -5.51 5.14
N GLY A 34 -19.10 -4.30 4.90
CA GLY A 34 -19.32 -3.15 5.80
C GLY A 34 -20.81 -2.86 6.02
N PHE A 35 -21.62 -2.98 4.97
CA PHE A 35 -23.08 -2.87 5.06
C PHE A 35 -23.71 -4.01 5.86
N CYS A 36 -23.27 -5.25 5.66
CA CYS A 36 -23.71 -6.38 6.46
C CYS A 36 -23.36 -6.21 7.94
N VAL A 37 -22.13 -5.79 8.25
CA VAL A 37 -21.69 -5.54 9.64
C VAL A 37 -22.55 -4.46 10.29
N TRP A 38 -22.72 -3.31 9.61
CA TRP A 38 -23.57 -2.25 10.11
C TRP A 38 -25.01 -2.73 10.34
N ARG A 39 -25.58 -3.47 9.39
CA ARG A 39 -26.98 -3.89 9.45
C ARG A 39 -27.27 -4.99 10.48
N PHE A 40 -26.36 -5.95 10.64
CA PHE A 40 -26.59 -7.15 11.47
C PHE A 40 -25.88 -7.11 12.81
N VAL A 41 -24.72 -6.46 12.91
CA VAL A 41 -23.94 -6.38 14.16
C VAL A 41 -24.29 -5.10 14.90
N PHE A 42 -24.18 -3.94 14.25
CA PHE A 42 -24.45 -2.67 14.94
C PHE A 42 -25.95 -2.52 15.20
N GLY A 43 -26.78 -2.98 14.26
CA GLY A 43 -28.23 -3.03 14.37
C GLY A 43 -28.79 -4.19 15.21
N GLU A 44 -27.94 -4.95 15.91
CA GLU A 44 -28.42 -6.01 16.82
C GLU A 44 -29.20 -5.41 17.98
N GLY A 45 -30.36 -6.01 18.32
CA GLY A 45 -31.28 -5.48 19.35
C GLY A 45 -30.62 -5.29 20.71
N THR A 46 -29.62 -6.12 21.04
CA THR A 46 -28.83 -6.05 22.29
C THR A 46 -28.10 -4.72 22.48
N ASN A 47 -27.91 -3.93 21.42
CA ASN A 47 -27.29 -2.61 21.50
C ASN A 47 -28.26 -1.50 21.91
N PHE A 48 -29.56 -1.78 22.01
CA PHE A 48 -30.61 -0.80 22.23
C PHE A 48 -31.44 -1.08 23.48
N ILE A 49 -32.03 -0.02 24.03
CA ILE A 49 -32.92 -0.12 25.19
C ILE A 49 -34.08 -1.07 24.86
N ASP A 50 -34.37 -1.99 25.78
CA ASP A 50 -35.41 -3.02 25.67
C ASP A 50 -35.26 -3.97 24.46
N GLY A 51 -34.08 -4.04 23.84
CA GLY A 51 -33.87 -4.89 22.66
C GLY A 51 -34.42 -4.30 21.35
N ASP A 52 -34.90 -3.05 21.36
CA ASP A 52 -35.58 -2.43 20.23
C ASP A 52 -34.71 -1.38 19.52
N ARG A 53 -34.33 -1.70 18.28
CA ARG A 53 -33.53 -0.85 17.37
C ARG A 53 -34.14 0.50 17.04
N GLU A 54 -35.44 0.72 17.25
CA GLU A 54 -36.06 2.03 17.08
C GLU A 54 -35.78 2.95 18.28
N LYS A 55 -35.53 2.37 19.46
CA LYS A 55 -35.19 3.13 20.67
C LYS A 55 -33.74 3.62 20.66
N LEU A 56 -33.39 4.40 21.68
CA LEU A 56 -32.04 4.88 21.89
C LEU A 56 -31.07 3.72 22.16
N PRO A 57 -29.79 3.85 21.75
CA PRO A 57 -28.76 2.89 22.11
C PRO A 57 -28.55 2.88 23.63
N LEU A 58 -28.05 1.74 24.14
CA LEU A 58 -27.67 1.64 25.56
C LEU A 58 -26.61 2.70 25.91
N PRO A 59 -26.65 3.32 27.11
CA PRO A 59 -25.66 4.32 27.50
C PRO A 59 -24.22 3.79 27.39
N GLY A 60 -23.37 4.49 26.63
CA GLY A 60 -21.99 4.09 26.37
C GLY A 60 -21.79 3.00 25.31
N ASN A 61 -22.86 2.47 24.71
CA ASN A 61 -22.74 1.49 23.63
C ASN A 61 -22.49 2.18 22.29
N TYR A 62 -21.22 2.25 21.89
CA TYR A 62 -20.80 2.84 20.63
C TYR A 62 -21.34 2.12 19.39
N LEU A 63 -21.61 0.82 19.43
CA LEU A 63 -22.13 0.07 18.29
C LEU A 63 -23.56 0.49 17.97
N GLY A 64 -24.41 0.63 19.00
CA GLY A 64 -25.77 1.14 18.85
C GLY A 64 -25.78 2.58 18.30
N THR A 65 -24.90 3.46 18.82
CA THR A 65 -24.76 4.83 18.32
C THR A 65 -24.25 4.85 16.87
N ALA A 66 -23.30 3.98 16.52
CA ALA A 66 -22.78 3.83 15.17
C ALA A 66 -23.86 3.33 14.18
N TYR A 67 -24.77 2.47 14.62
CA TYR A 67 -25.94 2.10 13.81
C TYR A 67 -26.82 3.31 13.52
N LYS A 68 -27.16 4.09 14.55
CA LYS A 68 -28.00 5.29 14.43
C LYS A 68 -27.34 6.42 13.63
N GLY A 69 -26.00 6.48 13.61
CA GLY A 69 -25.21 7.35 12.73
C GLY A 69 -25.46 7.13 11.23
N GLY A 70 -26.14 6.04 10.86
CA GLY A 70 -26.72 5.85 9.53
C GLY A 70 -25.82 5.13 8.53
N PRO A 71 -26.25 5.00 7.25
CA PRO A 71 -25.56 4.19 6.25
C PRO A 71 -24.15 4.67 5.89
N ILE A 72 -23.79 5.93 6.19
CA ILE A 72 -22.43 6.42 5.95
C ILE A 72 -21.42 5.71 6.86
N VAL A 73 -21.82 5.33 8.08
CA VAL A 73 -21.01 4.48 8.96
C VAL A 73 -20.72 3.13 8.30
N ALA A 74 -21.68 2.54 7.59
CA ALA A 74 -21.47 1.29 6.86
C ALA A 74 -20.39 1.43 5.77
N ILE A 75 -20.39 2.55 5.05
CA ILE A 75 -19.37 2.87 4.05
C ILE A 75 -18.00 3.00 4.74
N LEU A 76 -17.92 3.73 5.86
CA LEU A 76 -16.68 3.90 6.62
C LEU A 76 -16.12 2.58 7.14
N VAL A 77 -16.96 1.68 7.65
CA VAL A 77 -16.54 0.31 8.02
C VAL A 77 -16.02 -0.44 6.80
N GLY A 78 -16.70 -0.33 5.66
CA GLY A 78 -16.22 -0.91 4.41
C GLY A 78 -14.85 -0.37 3.98
N LEU A 79 -14.64 0.94 4.07
CA LEU A 79 -13.35 1.57 3.78
C LEU A 79 -12.25 1.10 4.74
N LEU A 80 -12.56 0.94 6.03
CA LEU A 80 -11.62 0.35 6.99
C LEU A 80 -11.20 -1.06 6.58
N LEU A 81 -12.16 -1.89 6.14
CA LEU A 81 -11.86 -3.23 5.64
C LEU A 81 -11.00 -3.20 4.38
N VAL A 82 -11.24 -2.25 3.45
CA VAL A 82 -10.35 -2.05 2.30
C VAL A 82 -8.94 -1.72 2.75
N VAL A 83 -8.76 -0.80 3.70
CA VAL A 83 -7.43 -0.47 4.25
C VAL A 83 -6.76 -1.72 4.80
N ILE A 84 -7.46 -2.54 5.60
CA ILE A 84 -6.90 -3.74 6.21
C ILE A 84 -6.50 -4.77 5.14
N VAL A 85 -7.39 -5.08 4.20
CA VAL A 85 -7.15 -6.11 3.17
C VAL A 85 -5.98 -5.73 2.28
N PHE A 86 -5.94 -4.49 1.78
CA PHE A 86 -4.83 -4.01 0.96
C PHE A 86 -3.53 -3.93 1.76
N SER A 87 -3.58 -3.54 3.04
CA SER A 87 -2.39 -3.52 3.88
C SER A 87 -1.79 -4.91 4.06
N ILE A 88 -2.61 -5.93 4.30
CA ILE A 88 -2.15 -7.32 4.44
C ILE A 88 -1.59 -7.85 3.11
N GLU A 89 -2.30 -7.64 2.01
CA GLU A 89 -1.83 -8.00 0.66
C GLU A 89 -0.45 -7.41 0.38
N ARG A 90 -0.29 -6.10 0.63
CA ARG A 90 0.97 -5.40 0.44
C ARG A 90 2.08 -5.87 1.37
N LEU A 91 1.79 -6.16 2.63
CA LEU A 91 2.79 -6.72 3.55
C LEU A 91 3.33 -8.06 3.05
N ILE A 92 2.46 -8.91 2.50
CA ILE A 92 2.86 -10.22 1.95
C ILE A 92 3.69 -10.03 0.68
N VAL A 93 3.28 -9.15 -0.24
CA VAL A 93 4.01 -8.90 -1.50
C VAL A 93 5.39 -8.30 -1.23
N ILE A 94 5.49 -7.27 -0.39
CA ILE A 94 6.77 -6.65 -0.01
C ILE A 94 7.66 -7.64 0.75
N GLY A 95 7.06 -8.45 1.62
CA GLY A 95 7.78 -9.52 2.33
C GLY A 95 8.39 -10.53 1.36
N LYS A 96 7.64 -10.97 0.35
CA LYS A 96 8.15 -11.87 -0.71
C LYS A 96 9.24 -11.20 -1.56
N ALA A 97 9.09 -9.92 -1.87
CA ALA A 97 10.08 -9.17 -2.64
C ALA A 97 11.41 -8.97 -1.89
N SER A 98 11.37 -8.97 -0.56
CA SER A 98 12.56 -8.88 0.30
C SER A 98 13.42 -10.16 0.26
N GLY A 99 12.89 -11.27 -0.27
CA GLY A 99 13.58 -12.55 -0.37
C GLY A 99 13.40 -13.46 0.85
N LYS A 100 14.19 -14.54 0.90
CA LYS A 100 14.06 -15.61 1.91
C LYS A 100 14.80 -15.34 3.21
N THR A 101 15.88 -14.56 3.16
CA THR A 101 16.72 -14.27 4.33
C THR A 101 16.73 -12.78 4.64
N SER A 102 17.37 -12.40 5.75
CA SER A 102 17.56 -11.00 6.14
C SER A 102 18.25 -10.23 5.01
N LEU A 103 17.62 -9.14 4.59
CA LEU A 103 18.13 -8.23 3.57
C LEU A 103 19.52 -7.70 3.93
N ASP A 104 19.70 -7.22 5.15
CA ASP A 104 20.98 -6.66 5.61
C ASP A 104 22.12 -7.69 5.56
N ASN A 105 21.83 -8.93 5.99
CA ASN A 105 22.82 -10.01 5.94
C ASN A 105 23.16 -10.40 4.50
N PHE A 106 22.15 -10.41 3.62
CA PHE A 106 22.34 -10.67 2.20
C PHE A 106 23.24 -9.61 1.56
N ILE A 107 22.96 -8.32 1.76
CA ILE A 107 23.77 -7.21 1.21
C ILE A 107 25.22 -7.29 1.70
N ARG A 108 25.43 -7.45 3.01
CA ARG A 108 26.78 -7.62 3.59
C ARG A 108 27.54 -8.78 2.97
N LYS A 109 26.86 -9.90 2.72
CA LYS A 109 27.48 -11.08 2.13
C LYS A 109 27.84 -10.86 0.65
N VAL A 110 26.96 -10.22 -0.12
CA VAL A 110 27.24 -9.84 -1.51
C VAL A 110 28.44 -8.89 -1.59
N GLN A 111 28.47 -7.85 -0.75
CA GLN A 111 29.60 -6.91 -0.68
C GLN A 111 30.91 -7.58 -0.30
N GLY A 112 30.89 -8.53 0.65
CA GLY A 112 32.07 -9.31 1.02
C GLY A 112 32.58 -10.18 -0.13
N LEU A 113 31.68 -10.79 -0.90
CA LEU A 113 32.02 -11.59 -2.08
C LEU A 113 32.57 -10.73 -3.23
N LEU A 114 31.98 -9.55 -3.46
CA LEU A 114 32.47 -8.56 -4.41
C LEU A 114 33.88 -8.08 -4.06
N SER A 115 34.11 -7.74 -2.79
CA SER A 115 35.42 -7.30 -2.29
C SER A 115 36.50 -8.40 -2.43
N ALA A 116 36.08 -9.67 -2.42
CA ALA A 116 36.96 -10.81 -2.65
C ALA A 116 37.11 -11.18 -4.14
N GLY A 117 36.48 -10.45 -5.07
CA GLY A 117 36.48 -10.72 -6.50
C GLY A 117 35.68 -11.96 -6.92
N ASN A 118 34.86 -12.52 -6.03
CA ASN A 118 34.13 -13.76 -6.29
C ASN A 118 32.71 -13.50 -6.82
N ILE A 119 32.63 -13.06 -8.08
CA ILE A 119 31.38 -12.66 -8.74
C ILE A 119 30.40 -13.83 -8.89
N GLU A 120 30.89 -15.03 -9.19
CA GLU A 120 30.04 -16.22 -9.36
C GLU A 120 29.38 -16.65 -8.04
N ALA A 121 30.12 -16.59 -6.92
CA ALA A 121 29.53 -16.83 -5.61
C ALA A 121 28.50 -15.76 -5.24
N ALA A 122 28.72 -14.49 -5.63
CA ALA A 122 27.75 -13.42 -5.40
C ALA A 122 26.45 -13.66 -6.18
N LYS A 123 26.52 -14.11 -7.45
CA LYS A 123 25.35 -14.51 -8.24
C LYS A 123 24.61 -15.69 -7.60
N ALA A 124 25.34 -16.70 -7.13
CA ALA A 124 24.75 -17.86 -6.45
C ALA A 124 24.05 -17.47 -5.14
N GLU A 125 24.53 -16.44 -4.45
CA GLU A 125 23.86 -15.90 -3.27
C GLU A 125 22.57 -15.17 -3.63
N CYS A 126 22.55 -14.43 -4.74
CA CYS A 126 21.31 -13.81 -5.26
C CYS A 126 20.25 -14.88 -5.59
N ASP A 127 20.66 -16.00 -6.18
CA ASP A 127 19.76 -17.13 -6.48
C ASP A 127 19.15 -17.76 -5.23
N LYS A 128 19.89 -17.78 -4.12
CA LYS A 128 19.37 -18.25 -2.83
C LYS A 128 18.42 -17.24 -2.20
N GLN A 129 18.76 -15.95 -2.25
CA GLN A 129 17.96 -14.89 -1.64
C GLN A 129 16.60 -14.77 -2.32
N GLN A 130 16.56 -14.76 -3.65
CA GLN A 130 15.37 -14.49 -4.46
C GLN A 130 14.70 -13.14 -4.13
N GLY A 131 13.68 -12.78 -4.91
CA GLY A 131 12.96 -11.50 -4.74
C GLY A 131 13.61 -10.36 -5.52
N SER A 132 12.96 -9.20 -5.48
CA SER A 132 13.27 -8.06 -6.34
C SER A 132 14.69 -7.53 -6.13
N VAL A 133 15.14 -7.40 -4.89
CA VAL A 133 16.51 -6.90 -4.61
C VAL A 133 17.56 -7.86 -5.17
N ALA A 134 17.38 -9.16 -4.97
CA ALA A 134 18.30 -10.17 -5.50
C ALA A 134 18.29 -10.22 -7.03
N ASN A 135 17.13 -10.05 -7.67
CA ASN A 135 17.02 -10.00 -9.12
C ASN A 135 17.80 -8.82 -9.71
N VAL A 136 17.64 -7.63 -9.13
CA VAL A 136 18.35 -6.42 -9.59
C VAL A 136 19.86 -6.58 -9.42
N ILE A 137 20.32 -7.01 -8.25
CA ILE A 137 21.75 -7.24 -7.99
C ILE A 137 22.29 -8.31 -8.94
N LYS A 138 21.56 -9.40 -9.17
CA LYS A 138 21.97 -10.44 -10.10
C LYS A 138 22.07 -9.91 -11.53
N SER A 139 21.17 -9.02 -11.96
CA SER A 139 21.27 -8.35 -13.27
C SER A 139 22.56 -7.57 -13.38
N GLY A 140 22.85 -6.70 -12.40
CA GLY A 140 24.11 -5.94 -12.35
C GLY A 140 25.36 -6.82 -12.36
N LEU A 141 25.37 -7.92 -11.58
CA LEU A 141 26.47 -8.89 -11.57
C LEU A 141 26.60 -9.67 -12.89
N LYS A 142 25.48 -9.95 -13.57
CA LYS A 142 25.50 -10.56 -14.90
C LYS A 142 26.10 -9.57 -15.89
N LYS A 143 25.67 -8.31 -15.85
CA LYS A 143 26.21 -7.25 -16.71
C LYS A 143 27.69 -7.02 -16.47
N TYR A 144 28.13 -7.04 -15.21
CA TYR A 144 29.55 -7.01 -14.83
C TYR A 144 30.34 -8.08 -15.60
N SER A 145 29.91 -9.34 -15.57
CA SER A 145 30.61 -10.42 -16.28
C SER A 145 30.52 -10.31 -17.80
N GLU A 146 29.45 -9.73 -18.34
CA GLU A 146 29.32 -9.50 -19.78
C GLU A 146 30.32 -8.43 -20.26
N VAL A 147 30.48 -7.32 -19.52
CA VAL A 147 31.42 -6.25 -19.90
C VAL A 147 32.87 -6.64 -19.61
N GLU A 148 33.13 -7.45 -18.58
CA GLU A 148 34.46 -8.02 -18.30
C GLU A 148 34.94 -8.94 -19.43
N ALA A 149 34.01 -9.62 -20.11
CA ALA A 149 34.32 -10.47 -21.26
C ALA A 149 34.43 -9.69 -22.59
N ASP A 150 33.96 -8.45 -22.66
CA ASP A 150 33.99 -7.63 -23.88
C ASP A 150 35.27 -6.77 -23.95
N THR A 151 36.22 -7.20 -24.78
CA THR A 151 37.49 -6.50 -24.96
C THR A 151 37.38 -5.17 -25.71
N ASN A 152 36.21 -4.82 -26.25
CA ASN A 152 36.01 -3.60 -27.05
C ASN A 152 35.51 -2.41 -26.23
N MET A 153 35.13 -2.63 -24.97
CA MET A 153 34.64 -1.57 -24.09
C MET A 153 35.79 -1.05 -23.23
N ASP A 154 35.92 0.28 -23.12
CA ASP A 154 36.79 0.86 -22.12
C ASP A 154 36.16 0.76 -20.70
N VAL A 155 36.96 1.06 -19.67
CA VAL A 155 36.53 0.95 -18.27
C VAL A 155 35.35 1.88 -17.97
N GLU A 156 35.34 3.08 -18.54
CA GLU A 156 34.29 4.08 -18.30
C GLU A 156 32.97 3.64 -18.95
N GLN A 157 33.03 3.15 -20.19
CA GLN A 157 31.90 2.56 -20.91
C GLN A 157 31.32 1.36 -20.17
N SER A 158 32.19 0.52 -19.60
CA SER A 158 31.79 -0.65 -18.82
C SER A 158 31.07 -0.25 -17.53
N ILE A 159 31.60 0.74 -16.79
CA ILE A 159 30.97 1.32 -15.60
C ILE A 159 29.57 1.85 -15.91
N VAL A 160 29.45 2.66 -16.97
CA VAL A 160 28.17 3.23 -17.40
C VAL A 160 27.19 2.14 -17.79
N ALA A 161 27.65 1.09 -18.47
CA ALA A 161 26.79 -0.03 -18.88
C ALA A 161 26.28 -0.84 -17.68
N ILE A 162 27.11 -1.09 -16.67
CA ILE A 162 26.70 -1.76 -15.43
C ILE A 162 25.68 -0.90 -14.66
N GLN A 163 25.98 0.38 -14.47
CA GLN A 163 25.08 1.31 -13.78
C GLN A 163 23.71 1.36 -14.46
N LYS A 164 23.70 1.50 -15.78
CA LYS A 164 22.47 1.55 -16.56
C LYS A 164 21.64 0.28 -16.44
N ASP A 165 22.28 -0.90 -16.44
CA ASP A 165 21.57 -2.17 -16.27
C ASP A 165 20.92 -2.29 -14.88
N VAL A 166 21.63 -1.86 -13.83
CA VAL A 166 21.07 -1.81 -12.47
C VAL A 166 19.88 -0.84 -12.40
N GLU A 167 19.99 0.35 -12.98
CA GLU A 167 18.91 1.34 -13.04
C GLU A 167 17.68 0.81 -13.80
N GLU A 168 17.90 0.19 -14.97
CA GLU A 168 16.83 -0.41 -15.78
C GLU A 168 16.15 -1.57 -15.03
N ALA A 169 16.91 -2.46 -14.41
CA ALA A 169 16.37 -3.56 -13.62
C ALA A 169 15.57 -3.04 -12.41
N THR A 170 16.06 -2.00 -11.74
CA THR A 170 15.35 -1.33 -10.64
C THR A 170 14.03 -0.74 -11.12
N ALA A 171 14.03 -0.04 -12.26
CA ALA A 171 12.85 0.55 -12.84
C ALA A 171 11.79 -0.49 -13.27
N LEU A 172 12.20 -1.73 -13.55
CA LEU A 172 11.28 -2.83 -13.88
C LEU A 172 10.68 -3.49 -12.63
N GLU A 173 11.44 -3.58 -11.54
CA GLU A 173 11.04 -4.26 -10.30
C GLU A 173 10.29 -3.35 -9.31
N MET A 174 10.64 -2.06 -9.23
CA MET A 174 10.03 -1.12 -8.27
C MET A 174 8.52 -0.87 -8.47
N PRO A 175 7.98 -0.72 -9.69
CA PRO A 175 6.56 -0.40 -9.89
C PRO A 175 5.60 -1.44 -9.29
N MET A 176 5.99 -2.72 -9.28
CA MET A 176 5.18 -3.77 -8.66
C MET A 176 5.20 -3.70 -7.12
N LEU A 177 6.24 -3.10 -6.54
CA LEU A 177 6.28 -2.78 -5.11
C LEU A 177 5.46 -1.53 -4.75
N GLU A 178 5.14 -0.65 -5.69
CA GLU A 178 4.29 0.51 -5.42
C GLU A 178 2.82 0.27 -5.77
N GLN A 179 2.54 -0.80 -6.51
CA GLN A 179 1.20 -1.19 -6.93
C GLN A 179 0.23 -1.24 -5.74
N ASN A 180 -0.95 -0.63 -5.89
CA ASN A 180 -1.99 -0.49 -4.87
C ASN A 180 -1.66 0.41 -3.66
N LEU A 181 -0.43 0.91 -3.46
CA LEU A 181 -0.16 1.89 -2.38
C LEU A 181 -0.96 3.18 -2.59
N THR A 182 -1.18 3.58 -3.85
CA THR A 182 -2.02 4.72 -4.20
C THR A 182 -3.45 4.58 -3.66
N VAL A 183 -3.99 3.35 -3.58
CA VAL A 183 -5.32 3.10 -3.02
C VAL A 183 -5.33 3.43 -1.52
N ILE A 184 -4.34 2.92 -0.77
CA ILE A 184 -4.21 3.20 0.67
C ILE A 184 -3.99 4.69 0.91
N ALA A 185 -3.12 5.34 0.13
CA ALA A 185 -2.87 6.77 0.20
C ALA A 185 -4.16 7.59 -0.01
N THR A 186 -4.96 7.20 -1.00
CA THR A 186 -6.24 7.87 -1.28
C THR A 186 -7.25 7.68 -0.15
N LEU A 187 -7.26 6.51 0.50
CA LEU A 187 -8.15 6.22 1.64
C LEU A 187 -7.85 7.10 2.86
N VAL A 188 -6.61 7.62 2.99
CA VAL A 188 -6.28 8.62 4.03
C VAL A 188 -7.17 9.85 3.92
N SER A 189 -7.35 10.40 2.72
CA SER A 189 -8.21 11.57 2.53
C SER A 189 -9.70 11.18 2.50
N ILE A 190 -10.04 10.08 1.84
CA ILE A 190 -11.44 9.65 1.70
C ILE A 190 -12.07 9.33 3.07
N GLY A 191 -11.36 8.69 4.00
CA GLY A 191 -11.90 8.36 5.32
C GLY A 191 -12.44 9.59 6.06
N THR A 192 -11.61 10.63 6.20
CA THR A 192 -11.99 11.90 6.82
C THR A 192 -13.10 12.62 6.07
N LEU A 193 -13.02 12.68 4.73
CA LEU A 193 -14.03 13.37 3.92
C LEU A 193 -15.41 12.70 4.01
N VAL A 194 -15.46 11.36 4.01
CA VAL A 194 -16.70 10.60 4.18
C VAL A 194 -17.23 10.75 5.61
N GLY A 195 -16.36 10.78 6.63
CA GLY A 195 -16.76 11.04 8.00
C GLY A 195 -17.36 12.44 8.21
N LEU A 196 -16.75 13.45 7.59
CA LEU A 196 -17.27 14.82 7.57
C LEU A 196 -18.63 14.88 6.86
N LEU A 197 -18.77 14.22 5.70
CA LEU A 197 -20.04 14.12 4.99
C LEU A 197 -21.12 13.48 5.88
N GLY A 198 -20.79 12.40 6.60
CA GLY A 198 -21.70 11.77 7.56
C GLY A 198 -22.16 12.70 8.67
N THR A 199 -21.25 13.53 9.17
CA THR A 199 -21.58 14.49 10.23
C THR A 199 -22.46 15.62 9.69
N VAL A 200 -22.12 16.19 8.53
CA VAL A 200 -22.93 17.23 7.89
C VAL A 200 -24.35 16.73 7.60
N THR A 201 -24.47 15.52 7.04
CA THR A 201 -25.78 14.92 6.75
C THR A 201 -26.58 14.60 8.02
N GLY A 202 -25.92 14.14 9.09
CA GLY A 202 -26.54 13.94 10.41
C GLY A 202 -27.05 15.24 11.02
N MET A 203 -26.23 16.30 11.00
CA MET A 203 -26.62 17.63 11.51
C MET A 203 -27.80 18.22 10.73
N ILE A 204 -27.83 18.07 9.39
CA ILE A 204 -28.97 18.50 8.56
C ILE A 204 -30.26 17.79 9.01
N ARG A 205 -30.20 16.48 9.27
CA ARG A 205 -31.37 15.72 9.75
C ARG A 205 -31.82 16.16 11.14
N ALA A 206 -30.87 16.37 12.06
CA ALA A 206 -31.16 16.79 13.43
C ALA A 206 -31.88 18.15 13.46
N PHE A 207 -31.40 19.14 12.70
CA PHE A 207 -32.05 20.45 12.62
C PHE A 207 -33.36 20.44 11.83
N ALA A 208 -33.49 19.61 10.80
CA ALA A 208 -34.76 19.46 10.08
C ALA A 208 -35.88 18.88 10.97
N GLY A 209 -35.55 17.95 11.86
CA GLY A 209 -36.48 17.44 12.87
C GLY A 209 -36.98 18.54 13.81
N LEU A 210 -36.06 19.41 14.25
CA LEU A 210 -36.38 20.54 15.13
C LEU A 210 -37.29 21.59 14.47
N ALA A 211 -37.09 21.87 13.18
CA ALA A 211 -37.90 22.83 12.44
C ALA A 211 -39.35 22.38 12.24
N ASN A 212 -39.59 21.05 12.24
CA ASN A 212 -40.92 20.47 12.07
C ASN A 212 -41.64 20.19 13.40
N SER A 213 -40.93 20.22 14.53
CA SER A 213 -41.51 20.12 15.88
C SER A 213 -41.96 21.50 16.36
N GLY A 214 -43.25 21.65 16.73
CA GLY A 214 -43.83 22.92 17.18
C GLY A 214 -43.22 23.50 18.47
N ALA A 215 -42.39 22.73 19.19
CA ALA A 215 -41.58 23.18 20.32
C ALA A 215 -40.15 22.59 20.21
N PRO A 216 -39.09 23.34 20.53
CA PRO A 216 -37.73 22.83 20.46
C PRO A 216 -37.46 21.71 21.47
N ASP A 217 -37.24 20.48 21.00
CA ASP A 217 -36.76 19.38 21.84
C ASP A 217 -35.22 19.37 21.86
N GLN A 218 -34.64 19.92 22.93
CA GLN A 218 -33.19 19.98 23.13
C GLN A 218 -32.56 18.59 23.30
N SER A 219 -33.30 17.62 23.85
CA SER A 219 -32.79 16.26 24.06
C SER A 219 -32.66 15.53 22.73
N ALA A 220 -33.69 15.60 21.88
CA ALA A 220 -33.67 15.02 20.53
C ALA A 220 -32.56 15.63 19.67
N LEU A 221 -32.35 16.96 19.76
CA LEU A 221 -31.25 17.63 19.07
C LEU A 221 -29.88 17.10 19.54
N ALA A 222 -29.67 16.98 20.85
CA ALA A 222 -28.41 16.47 21.41
C ALA A 222 -28.12 15.02 20.97
N VAL A 223 -29.15 14.17 20.89
CA VAL A 223 -29.03 12.81 20.35
C VAL A 223 -28.60 12.84 18.89
N GLY A 224 -29.27 13.63 18.04
CA GLY A 224 -28.91 13.74 16.62
C GLY A 224 -27.49 14.27 16.38
N ILE A 225 -27.01 15.19 17.22
CA ILE A 225 -25.62 15.67 17.19
C ILE A 225 -24.66 14.53 17.58
N SER A 226 -24.96 13.78 18.64
CA SER A 226 -24.14 12.64 19.07
C SER A 226 -24.02 11.56 17.98
N GLU A 227 -25.13 11.24 17.32
CA GLU A 227 -25.17 10.32 16.18
C GLU A 227 -24.40 10.85 14.97
N ALA A 228 -24.45 12.16 14.70
CA ALA A 228 -23.65 12.76 13.63
C ALA A 228 -22.15 12.62 13.91
N LEU A 229 -21.71 12.89 15.14
CA LEU A 229 -20.30 12.87 15.54
C LEU A 229 -19.64 11.48 15.41
N ILE A 230 -20.41 10.39 15.50
CA ILE A 230 -19.86 9.03 15.31
C ILE A 230 -19.30 8.84 13.89
N ASN A 231 -19.86 9.53 12.89
CA ASN A 231 -19.37 9.46 11.51
C ASN A 231 -17.97 10.08 11.40
N THR A 232 -17.75 11.25 12.02
CA THR A 232 -16.42 11.88 12.06
C THR A 232 -15.43 11.00 12.82
N ALA A 233 -15.80 10.50 13.99
CA ALA A 233 -14.90 9.63 14.78
C ALA A 233 -14.46 8.39 13.98
N THR A 234 -15.42 7.73 13.30
CA THR A 234 -15.13 6.56 12.45
C THR A 234 -14.29 6.94 11.22
N GLY A 235 -14.55 8.09 10.60
CA GLY A 235 -13.78 8.57 9.45
C GLY A 235 -12.32 8.89 9.81
N ILE A 236 -12.10 9.55 10.95
CA ILE A 236 -10.76 9.79 11.48
C ILE A 236 -10.04 8.46 11.74
N LEU A 237 -10.71 7.48 12.35
CA LEU A 237 -10.13 6.16 12.58
C LEU A 237 -9.65 5.50 11.28
N VAL A 238 -10.50 5.49 10.23
CA VAL A 238 -10.14 4.96 8.90
C VAL A 238 -8.88 5.65 8.37
N SER A 239 -8.87 6.98 8.39
CA SER A 239 -7.74 7.79 7.89
C SER A 239 -6.46 7.59 8.69
N THR A 240 -6.55 7.48 10.01
CA THR A 240 -5.41 7.21 10.90
C THR A 240 -4.81 5.85 10.61
N VAL A 241 -5.63 4.80 10.48
CA VAL A 241 -5.11 3.46 10.15
C VAL A 241 -4.50 3.47 8.75
N ALA A 242 -5.14 4.12 7.78
CA ALA A 242 -4.62 4.22 6.41
C ALA A 242 -3.24 4.90 6.35
N ILE A 243 -3.04 6.03 7.04
CA ILE A 243 -1.76 6.76 6.98
C ILE A 243 -0.64 6.00 7.70
N ILE A 244 -0.95 5.33 8.82
CA ILE A 244 0.03 4.49 9.53
C ILE A 244 0.47 3.35 8.61
N MET A 245 -0.48 2.64 7.99
CA MET A 245 -0.15 1.53 7.10
C MET A 245 0.58 2.00 5.85
N TYR A 246 0.16 3.11 5.24
CA TYR A 246 0.86 3.71 4.10
C TYR A 246 2.33 3.98 4.44
N ASN A 247 2.60 4.69 5.54
CA ASN A 247 3.98 5.03 5.95
C ASN A 247 4.82 3.79 6.27
N VAL A 248 4.25 2.77 6.92
CA VAL A 248 4.94 1.50 7.19
C VAL A 248 5.31 0.78 5.90
N LEU A 249 4.41 0.75 4.92
CA LEU A 249 4.64 0.09 3.64
C LEU A 249 5.68 0.85 2.81
N THR A 250 5.58 2.18 2.72
CA THR A 250 6.56 3.02 2.03
C THR A 250 7.94 2.88 2.66
N SER A 251 8.05 2.92 3.99
CA SER A 251 9.34 2.72 4.67
C SER A 251 9.96 1.35 4.40
N LYS A 252 9.15 0.30 4.20
CA LYS A 252 9.66 -1.02 3.79
C LYS A 252 10.15 -1.02 2.35
N ILE A 253 9.47 -0.32 1.44
CA ILE A 253 9.89 -0.18 0.04
C ILE A 253 11.20 0.61 -0.02
N ASP A 254 11.30 1.74 0.69
CA ASP A 254 12.52 2.56 0.74
C ASP A 254 13.74 1.75 1.19
N LYS A 255 13.57 0.85 2.18
CA LYS A 255 14.65 -0.07 2.60
C LYS A 255 15.11 -1.00 1.49
N LEU A 256 14.20 -1.48 0.64
CA LEU A 256 14.55 -2.31 -0.51
C LEU A 256 15.28 -1.49 -1.57
N THR A 257 14.82 -0.27 -1.84
CA THR A 257 15.48 0.68 -2.75
C THR A 257 16.89 0.98 -2.29
N TYR A 258 17.08 1.33 -1.01
CA TYR A 258 18.41 1.62 -0.47
C TYR A 258 19.35 0.41 -0.54
N ALA A 259 18.83 -0.79 -0.30
CA ALA A 259 19.64 -2.01 -0.44
C ALA A 259 20.06 -2.26 -1.90
N ILE A 260 19.18 -1.96 -2.87
CA ILE A 260 19.51 -2.01 -4.30
C ILE A 260 20.58 -0.99 -4.63
N ASP A 261 20.41 0.26 -4.21
CA ASP A 261 21.36 1.36 -4.49
C ASP A 261 22.74 1.07 -3.90
N GLU A 262 22.79 0.58 -2.65
CA GLU A 262 24.02 0.24 -1.94
C GLU A 262 24.77 -0.90 -2.65
N ALA A 263 24.07 -1.96 -3.03
CA ALA A 263 24.68 -3.07 -3.76
C ALA A 263 25.08 -2.67 -5.18
N GLY A 264 24.25 -1.91 -5.88
CA GLY A 264 24.55 -1.38 -7.22
C GLY A 264 25.83 -0.53 -7.23
N PHE A 265 25.95 0.39 -6.26
CA PHE A 265 27.16 1.17 -6.06
C PHE A 265 28.38 0.27 -5.78
N SER A 266 28.21 -0.75 -4.94
CA SER A 266 29.28 -1.70 -4.61
C SER A 266 29.77 -2.48 -5.85
N ILE A 267 28.87 -2.88 -6.74
CA ILE A 267 29.22 -3.58 -8.00
C ILE A 267 30.05 -2.65 -8.89
N VAL A 268 29.57 -1.43 -9.12
CA VAL A 268 30.26 -0.43 -9.96
C VAL A 268 31.64 -0.08 -9.39
N GLN A 269 31.72 0.16 -8.08
CA GLN A 269 32.98 0.49 -7.42
C GLN A 269 33.99 -0.67 -7.49
N THR A 270 33.52 -1.91 -7.37
CA THR A 270 34.37 -3.10 -7.48
C THR A 270 34.93 -3.23 -8.90
N TYR A 271 34.13 -2.97 -9.93
CA TYR A 271 34.61 -2.97 -11.32
C TYR A 271 35.68 -1.88 -11.52
N ALA A 272 35.37 -0.66 -11.10
CA ALA A 272 36.26 0.49 -11.24
C ALA A 272 37.59 0.33 -10.48
N SER A 273 37.60 -0.34 -9.32
CA SER A 273 38.82 -0.53 -8.54
C SER A 273 39.70 -1.68 -9.03
N SER A 274 39.10 -2.73 -9.61
CA SER A 274 39.82 -3.88 -10.16
C SER A 274 40.43 -3.61 -11.54
N HIS A 275 39.94 -2.61 -12.26
CA HIS A 275 40.36 -2.26 -13.63
C HIS A 275 41.03 -0.88 -13.74
N LYS A 276 41.60 -0.38 -12.62
CA LYS A 276 42.37 0.87 -12.56
C LYS A 276 43.83 0.71 -12.95
#